data_AF-A0A8D2P278-F1
#
_entry.id   AF-A0A8D2P278-F1
#
_cell.length_a   1.000
_cell.length_b   1.000
_cell.length_c   1.000
_cell.angle_alpha   90.00
_cell.angle_beta   90.00
_cell.angle_gamma   90.00
#
_symmetry.space_group_name_H-M   'P 1'
#
loop_
_entity.id
_entity.type
_entity.pdbx_description
1 polymer ?
#
loop_
_entity_poly.entity_id
_entity_poly.type
_entity_poly.pdbx_seq_one_letter_code
_entity_poly.pdbx_strand_id
1 'polypeptide(L)'
;CQQQAQPACPDLHHVLLSKIVSLPEHVSNKLQGKNPPVFFPQNYFPLLGNAVLQVLEKISDSLRGGLDCSISFVSHVLGKVCVHGRQKEILGVLVPRLTELTQSDCIWQRMCWRLVECVPDRWMEAVVLGFVQQAPGADVLSRLLGNLVVKNKKAQFVVTQKILLLQYGHTTALLQNLLGYLSLDGLRRPLLLRVLQELLEAWSSSSAVKHSPAEQQLYISKAILICLSHLKEPEIDSCRQELMMSMMEGTKCHLDSSLPQLRRLGMVVAESISLKINTEGPVLKFEYEDDDETRELKSLLVQTPSLFVVPSLPDDETSALPKLTPAFISFSDDDLLPYDMSEDKELKVKAPVYIRDFLTGSKPEDVDKWEATVKALESLVRKNTAATREVSVELAKILLHLEEKTCIEGFVELRQRAQVAVLTTDPIPVAKYLTSQFYSLNYSLRQRMDILDVLVLAAQELSCPKFHGKTKPSGAQKPSIQLPLGSDSSKDWRRIVDERIKSKTRRFNTGRSHVELASCPNQFNSVAGYFFFPLIQHFDRPLTTFDLLGEDHLVLGRLVHTLAILMYLAVNTVAVTAMGKALLEFVWALRFHTDS
;
A
#
# COMPACT_ATOMS: atom_id res chain seq x y z
N CYS A 1 -38.50 22.33 6.81
CA CYS A 1 -38.78 23.31 5.74
C CYS A 1 -40.00 24.16 6.11
N GLN A 2 -39.84 25.10 7.04
CA GLN A 2 -40.77 26.20 7.30
C GLN A 2 -39.97 27.30 8.02
N GLN A 3 -40.43 28.55 7.92
CA GLN A 3 -39.63 29.77 8.03
C GLN A 3 -38.56 29.92 6.93
N GLN A 4 -38.39 31.16 6.46
CA GLN A 4 -37.12 31.60 5.88
C GLN A 4 -36.10 31.65 7.03
N ALA A 5 -35.45 30.53 7.33
CA ALA A 5 -34.28 30.55 8.20
C ALA A 5 -33.26 31.53 7.60
N GLN A 6 -32.77 32.47 8.42
CA GLN A 6 -31.62 33.31 8.07
C GLN A 6 -30.52 32.42 7.48
N PRO A 7 -29.77 32.85 6.44
CA PRO A 7 -28.82 32.00 5.74
C PRO A 7 -27.76 31.48 6.72
N ALA A 8 -27.98 30.26 7.23
CA ALA A 8 -27.25 29.74 8.37
C ALA A 8 -25.79 29.58 7.95
N CYS A 9 -24.92 30.32 8.66
CA CYS A 9 -23.59 30.71 8.18
C CYS A 9 -22.87 29.54 7.48
N PRO A 10 -22.35 29.70 6.25
CA PRO A 10 -21.73 28.60 5.51
C PRO A 10 -20.58 27.94 6.29
N ASP A 11 -19.88 28.72 7.12
CA ASP A 11 -18.85 28.23 8.03
C ASP A 11 -19.41 27.24 9.07
N LEU A 12 -20.61 27.47 9.61
CA LEU A 12 -21.24 26.58 10.58
C LEU A 12 -21.66 25.26 9.92
N HIS A 13 -22.17 25.30 8.69
CA HIS A 13 -22.42 24.09 7.90
C HIS A 13 -21.12 23.31 7.61
N HIS A 14 -20.03 23.99 7.26
CA HIS A 14 -18.74 23.34 7.02
C HIS A 14 -18.10 22.77 8.30
N VAL A 15 -18.20 23.48 9.43
CA VAL A 15 -17.73 22.99 10.74
C VAL A 15 -18.55 21.78 11.20
N LEU A 16 -19.87 21.82 11.05
CA LEU A 16 -20.75 20.68 11.40
C LEU A 16 -20.43 19.47 10.52
N LEU A 17 -20.36 19.66 9.20
CA LEU A 17 -19.99 18.62 8.23
C LEU A 17 -18.64 17.98 8.56
N SER A 18 -17.63 18.81 8.85
CA SER A 18 -16.30 18.33 9.23
C SER A 18 -16.35 17.47 10.50
N LYS A 19 -17.00 17.98 11.56
CA LYS A 19 -17.15 17.28 12.84
C LYS A 19 -17.98 16.00 12.76
N ILE A 20 -18.96 15.91 11.86
CA ILE A 20 -19.73 14.67 11.63
C ILE A 20 -18.83 13.58 11.04
N VAL A 21 -17.97 13.91 10.07
CA VAL A 21 -17.14 12.90 9.40
C VAL A 21 -15.90 12.53 10.22
N SER A 22 -15.27 13.48 10.91
CA SER A 22 -14.10 13.21 11.79
C SER A 22 -14.47 12.78 13.22
N LEU A 23 -15.75 12.53 13.54
CA LEU A 23 -16.16 12.13 14.90
C LEU A 23 -15.45 10.87 15.43
N PRO A 24 -15.27 9.78 14.65
CA PRO A 24 -14.45 8.62 15.06
C PRO A 24 -13.03 9.00 15.48
N GLU A 25 -12.39 9.87 14.70
CA GLU A 25 -11.01 10.31 14.90
C GLU A 25 -10.90 11.20 16.15
N HIS A 26 -11.83 12.14 16.32
CA HIS A 26 -11.92 13.01 17.49
C HIS A 26 -12.17 12.23 18.79
N VAL A 27 -13.05 11.22 18.75
CA VAL A 27 -13.30 10.33 19.90
C VAL A 27 -12.05 9.50 20.19
N SER A 28 -11.42 8.92 19.17
CA SER A 28 -10.22 8.10 19.32
C SER A 28 -9.04 8.86 19.91
N ASN A 29 -8.77 10.06 19.42
CA ASN A 29 -7.69 10.92 19.90
C ASN A 29 -7.93 11.37 21.36
N LYS A 30 -9.20 11.56 21.76
CA LYS A 30 -9.55 11.98 23.12
C LYS A 30 -9.60 10.83 24.14
N LEU A 31 -9.95 9.61 23.72
CA LEU A 31 -10.09 8.45 24.60
C LEU A 31 -8.89 7.49 24.58
N GLN A 32 -7.89 7.73 23.73
CA GLN A 32 -6.60 7.03 23.71
C GLN A 32 -6.73 5.50 23.75
N GLY A 33 -7.61 4.97 22.89
CA GLY A 33 -7.88 3.53 22.76
C GLY A 33 -9.07 3.01 23.58
N LYS A 34 -9.65 3.80 24.51
CA LYS A 34 -10.87 3.43 25.26
C LYS A 34 -12.16 3.80 24.50
N ASN A 35 -12.22 3.50 23.21
CA ASN A 35 -13.33 3.90 22.35
C ASN A 35 -14.55 2.99 22.56
N PRO A 36 -15.77 3.55 22.76
CA PRO A 36 -17.00 2.78 22.60
C PRO A 36 -17.10 2.23 21.16
N PRO A 37 -17.57 0.98 20.97
CA PRO A 37 -17.52 0.32 19.65
C PRO A 37 -18.31 1.05 18.57
N VAL A 38 -19.34 1.81 18.95
CA VAL A 38 -20.15 2.69 18.09
C VAL A 38 -19.30 3.69 17.30
N PHE A 39 -18.14 4.11 17.82
CA PHE A 39 -17.26 5.09 17.19
C PHE A 39 -16.09 4.49 16.41
N PHE A 40 -16.00 3.16 16.26
CA PHE A 40 -15.09 2.58 15.25
C PHE A 40 -15.64 2.88 13.85
N PRO A 41 -14.81 3.21 12.84
CA PRO A 41 -15.27 3.54 11.48
C PRO A 41 -16.24 2.51 10.88
N GLN A 42 -15.95 1.23 11.09
CA GLN A 42 -16.74 0.09 10.61
C GLN A 42 -18.17 0.04 11.17
N ASN A 43 -18.43 0.72 12.30
CA ASN A 43 -19.75 0.80 12.94
C ASN A 43 -20.37 2.20 12.79
N TYR A 44 -19.55 3.25 12.85
CA TYR A 44 -20.01 4.63 12.78
C TYR A 44 -20.56 5.02 11.41
N PHE A 45 -19.86 4.68 10.32
CA PHE A 45 -20.29 5.08 8.98
C PHE A 45 -21.55 4.33 8.49
N PRO A 46 -21.79 3.05 8.84
CA PRO A 46 -23.09 2.40 8.65
C PRO A 46 -24.21 3.04 9.48
N LEU A 47 -23.96 3.44 10.73
CA LEU A 47 -24.94 4.17 11.55
C LEU A 47 -25.26 5.56 10.95
N LEU A 48 -24.26 6.26 10.43
CA LEU A 48 -24.45 7.52 9.69
C LEU A 48 -25.23 7.29 8.38
N GLY A 49 -25.00 6.17 7.68
CA GLY A 49 -25.81 5.75 6.52
C GLY A 49 -27.29 5.53 6.88
N ASN A 50 -27.57 4.86 7.99
CA ASN A 50 -28.94 4.69 8.49
C ASN A 50 -29.59 6.04 8.89
N ALA A 51 -28.84 6.95 9.52
CA ALA A 51 -29.32 8.30 9.81
C ALA A 51 -29.60 9.11 8.53
N VAL A 52 -28.79 8.94 7.48
CA VAL A 52 -29.02 9.52 6.15
C VAL A 52 -30.31 8.96 5.52
N LEU A 53 -30.56 7.65 5.58
CA LEU A 53 -31.80 7.05 5.10
C LEU A 53 -33.04 7.63 5.80
N GLN A 54 -33.02 7.76 7.13
CA GLN A 54 -34.14 8.36 7.88
C GLN A 54 -34.38 9.84 7.54
N VAL A 55 -33.35 10.58 7.13
CA VAL A 55 -33.50 11.96 6.62
C VAL A 55 -34.07 11.95 5.21
N LEU A 56 -33.65 11.03 4.35
CA LEU A 56 -34.21 10.87 3.00
C LEU A 56 -35.68 10.41 3.04
N GLU A 57 -36.07 9.49 3.93
CA GLU A 57 -37.46 9.07 4.11
C GLU A 57 -38.35 10.28 4.46
N LYS A 58 -37.93 11.10 5.44
CA LYS A 58 -38.62 12.35 5.81
C LYS A 58 -38.68 13.40 4.69
N ILE A 59 -37.64 13.47 3.84
CA ILE A 59 -37.66 14.32 2.64
C ILE A 59 -38.66 13.77 1.61
N SER A 60 -38.73 12.46 1.40
CA SER A 60 -39.69 11.83 0.49
C SER A 60 -41.13 12.07 0.94
N ASP A 61 -41.44 11.90 2.22
CA ASP A 61 -42.75 12.21 2.80
C ASP A 61 -43.11 13.70 2.67
N SER A 62 -42.14 14.59 2.90
CA SER A 62 -42.34 16.04 2.75
C SER A 62 -42.61 16.44 1.29
N LEU A 63 -41.87 15.86 0.34
CA LEU A 63 -42.08 16.08 -1.10
C LEU A 63 -43.43 15.52 -1.58
N ARG A 64 -43.84 14.35 -1.07
CA ARG A 64 -45.18 13.78 -1.29
C ARG A 64 -46.29 14.67 -0.70
N GLY A 65 -46.01 15.35 0.41
CA GLY A 65 -46.85 16.41 0.99
C GLY A 65 -46.78 17.77 0.28
N GLY A 66 -46.07 17.88 -0.85
CA GLY A 66 -45.96 19.12 -1.63
C GLY A 66 -45.02 20.19 -1.05
N LEU A 67 -44.13 19.83 -0.11
CA LEU A 67 -43.19 20.76 0.53
C LEU A 67 -41.79 20.67 -0.09
N ASP A 68 -41.29 21.80 -0.58
CA ASP A 68 -39.91 21.91 -1.06
C ASP A 68 -38.87 21.60 0.03
N CYS A 69 -37.91 20.74 -0.31
CA CYS A 69 -36.89 20.24 0.61
C CYS A 69 -35.49 20.27 -0.01
N SER A 70 -34.51 20.79 0.75
CA SER A 70 -33.11 20.76 0.34
C SER A 70 -32.44 19.45 0.74
N ILE A 71 -31.94 18.71 -0.24
CA ILE A 71 -31.09 17.51 -0.04
C ILE A 71 -29.61 17.86 0.13
N SER A 72 -29.21 19.12 -0.12
CA SER A 72 -27.80 19.47 -0.35
C SER A 72 -26.88 19.16 0.83
N PHE A 73 -27.32 19.34 2.09
CA PHE A 73 -26.49 18.97 3.25
C PHE A 73 -26.23 17.45 3.31
N VAL A 74 -27.21 16.63 2.90
CA VAL A 74 -27.08 15.16 2.82
C VAL A 74 -26.07 14.78 1.72
N SER A 75 -26.12 15.43 0.56
CA SER A 75 -25.12 15.30 -0.52
C SER A 75 -23.71 15.65 -0.04
N HIS A 76 -23.57 16.73 0.75
CA HIS A 76 -22.29 17.13 1.30
C HIS A 76 -21.75 16.12 2.33
N VAL A 77 -22.60 15.57 3.20
CA VAL A 77 -22.23 14.49 4.13
C VAL A 77 -21.75 13.27 3.34
N LEU A 78 -22.53 12.79 2.38
CA LEU A 78 -22.17 11.64 1.55
C LEU A 78 -20.83 11.85 0.84
N GLY A 79 -20.67 12.97 0.12
CA GLY A 79 -19.44 13.29 -0.60
C GLY A 79 -18.21 13.41 0.31
N LYS A 80 -18.36 14.01 1.48
CA LYS A 80 -17.26 14.15 2.44
C LYS A 80 -16.88 12.81 3.08
N VAL A 81 -17.84 11.92 3.37
CA VAL A 81 -17.57 10.56 3.86
C VAL A 81 -16.83 9.73 2.80
N CYS A 82 -17.26 9.76 1.54
CA CYS A 82 -16.59 9.03 0.46
C CYS A 82 -15.13 9.50 0.27
N VAL A 83 -14.87 10.80 0.34
CA VAL A 83 -13.50 11.35 0.24
C VAL A 83 -12.62 11.09 1.47
N HIS A 84 -13.20 10.72 2.62
CA HIS A 84 -12.45 10.19 3.77
C HIS A 84 -12.09 8.68 3.63
N GLY A 85 -12.33 8.06 2.46
CA GLY A 85 -12.04 6.64 2.25
C GLY A 85 -12.99 5.71 3.02
N ARG A 86 -14.25 6.13 3.18
CA ARG A 86 -15.32 5.42 3.91
C ARG A 86 -16.56 5.17 3.05
N GLN A 87 -16.37 5.19 1.73
CA GLN A 87 -17.44 4.99 0.75
C GLN A 87 -18.07 3.59 0.86
N LYS A 88 -17.27 2.55 1.16
CA LYS A 88 -17.76 1.17 1.31
C LYS A 88 -18.72 1.04 2.50
N GLU A 89 -18.36 1.64 3.63
CA GLU A 89 -19.12 1.54 4.87
C GLU A 89 -20.43 2.33 4.83
N ILE A 90 -20.48 3.50 4.17
CA ILE A 90 -21.73 4.26 4.03
C ILE A 90 -22.59 3.75 2.87
N LEU A 91 -22.01 3.52 1.68
CA LEU A 91 -22.78 3.06 0.51
C LEU A 91 -23.21 1.59 0.62
N GLY A 92 -22.50 0.76 1.38
CA GLY A 92 -22.96 -0.59 1.72
C GLY A 92 -24.27 -0.62 2.53
N VAL A 93 -24.66 0.50 3.16
CA VAL A 93 -25.99 0.68 3.76
C VAL A 93 -26.94 1.41 2.80
N LEU A 94 -26.48 2.48 2.16
CA LEU A 94 -27.35 3.31 1.30
C LEU A 94 -27.78 2.58 0.03
N VAL A 95 -26.87 1.94 -0.70
CA VAL A 95 -27.15 1.41 -2.05
C VAL A 95 -28.16 0.26 -2.03
N PRO A 96 -28.09 -0.76 -1.15
CA PRO A 96 -29.12 -1.80 -1.09
C PRO A 96 -30.52 -1.21 -0.84
N ARG A 97 -30.67 -0.33 0.16
CA ARG A 97 -31.97 0.27 0.50
C ARG A 97 -32.49 1.21 -0.59
N LEU A 98 -31.63 2.00 -1.22
CA LEU A 98 -32.02 2.84 -2.37
C LEU A 98 -32.33 2.00 -3.61
N THR A 99 -31.76 0.79 -3.76
CA THR A 99 -32.09 -0.13 -4.85
C THR A 99 -33.55 -0.58 -4.78
N GLU A 100 -34.01 -0.98 -3.59
CA GLU A 100 -35.42 -1.30 -3.32
C GLU A 100 -36.33 -0.09 -3.60
N LEU A 101 -36.04 1.04 -2.96
CA LEU A 101 -36.90 2.23 -2.99
C LEU A 101 -37.01 2.85 -4.39
N THR A 102 -35.95 2.82 -5.19
CA THR A 102 -35.97 3.33 -6.57
C THR A 102 -36.62 2.38 -7.58
N GLN A 103 -36.88 1.11 -7.24
CA GLN A 103 -37.43 0.13 -8.18
C GLN A 103 -38.87 0.48 -8.61
N SER A 104 -39.68 1.02 -7.70
CA SER A 104 -41.09 1.37 -7.96
C SER A 104 -41.44 2.86 -7.79
N ASP A 105 -40.56 3.69 -7.23
CA ASP A 105 -40.86 5.11 -6.94
C ASP A 105 -39.94 6.09 -7.69
N CYS A 106 -40.54 6.91 -8.55
CA CYS A 106 -39.86 7.95 -9.32
C CYS A 106 -39.46 9.18 -8.49
N ILE A 107 -40.06 9.41 -7.31
CA ILE A 107 -39.63 10.41 -6.34
C ILE A 107 -38.27 9.98 -5.77
N TRP A 108 -38.14 8.71 -5.35
CA TRP A 108 -36.85 8.17 -4.88
C TRP A 108 -35.76 8.20 -5.96
N GLN A 109 -36.09 7.90 -7.22
CA GLN A 109 -35.13 8.05 -8.34
C GLN A 109 -34.67 9.51 -8.48
N ARG A 110 -35.60 10.47 -8.56
CA ARG A 110 -35.28 11.91 -8.64
C ARG A 110 -34.47 12.38 -7.43
N MET A 111 -34.77 11.89 -6.23
CA MET A 111 -34.00 12.18 -5.03
C MET A 111 -32.58 11.62 -5.09
N CYS A 112 -32.37 10.41 -5.61
CA CYS A 112 -31.03 9.86 -5.81
C CYS A 112 -30.22 10.69 -6.83
N TRP A 113 -30.84 11.11 -7.93
CA TRP A 113 -30.19 12.01 -8.90
C TRP A 113 -29.78 13.33 -8.25
N ARG A 114 -30.68 13.98 -7.50
CA ARG A 114 -30.36 15.22 -6.76
C ARG A 114 -29.32 15.00 -5.65
N LEU A 115 -29.34 13.85 -4.97
CA LEU A 115 -28.38 13.48 -3.93
C LEU A 115 -26.94 13.49 -4.48
N VAL A 116 -26.73 13.01 -5.71
CA VAL A 116 -25.40 13.00 -6.34
C VAL A 116 -25.10 14.28 -7.14
N GLU A 117 -26.09 14.87 -7.84
CA GLU A 117 -25.93 16.16 -8.54
C GLU A 117 -25.51 17.30 -7.61
N CYS A 118 -25.92 17.28 -6.34
CA CYS A 118 -25.53 18.27 -5.34
C CYS A 118 -24.20 17.95 -4.60
N VAL A 119 -23.41 16.97 -5.06
CA VAL A 119 -22.05 16.71 -4.56
C VAL A 119 -21.06 17.67 -5.24
N PRO A 120 -20.20 18.41 -4.49
CA PRO A 120 -19.16 19.23 -5.09
C PRO A 120 -18.17 18.43 -5.95
N ASP A 121 -17.76 18.97 -7.10
CA ASP A 121 -16.87 18.29 -8.08
C ASP A 121 -15.59 17.68 -7.48
N ARG A 122 -15.00 18.36 -6.48
CA ARG A 122 -13.83 17.88 -5.72
C ARG A 122 -14.05 16.55 -4.97
N TRP A 123 -15.31 16.13 -4.78
CA TRP A 123 -15.71 14.88 -4.12
C TRP A 123 -16.45 13.91 -5.06
N MET A 124 -16.86 14.37 -6.24
CA MET A 124 -17.64 13.61 -7.23
C MET A 124 -16.99 12.26 -7.58
N GLU A 125 -15.66 12.22 -7.68
CA GLU A 125 -14.92 11.02 -8.06
C GLU A 125 -15.11 9.86 -7.07
N ALA A 126 -14.92 10.11 -5.77
CA ALA A 126 -15.07 9.10 -4.73
C ALA A 126 -16.54 8.65 -4.54
N VAL A 127 -17.50 9.54 -4.82
CA VAL A 127 -18.93 9.20 -4.81
C VAL A 127 -19.29 8.32 -6.00
N VAL A 128 -18.95 8.72 -7.22
CA VAL A 128 -19.24 7.94 -8.44
C VAL A 128 -18.58 6.57 -8.36
N LEU A 129 -17.28 6.49 -8.06
CA LEU A 129 -16.59 5.20 -7.92
C LEU A 129 -17.25 4.32 -6.85
N GLY A 130 -17.63 4.89 -5.71
CA GLY A 130 -18.34 4.18 -4.65
C GLY A 130 -19.70 3.62 -5.09
N PHE A 131 -20.49 4.39 -5.87
CA PHE A 131 -21.77 3.90 -6.40
C PHE A 131 -21.58 2.77 -7.42
N VAL A 132 -20.59 2.88 -8.33
CA VAL A 132 -20.29 1.82 -9.32
C VAL A 132 -19.80 0.54 -8.61
N GLN A 133 -19.04 0.69 -7.51
CA GLN A 133 -18.53 -0.41 -6.68
C GLN A 133 -19.59 -1.11 -5.82
N GLN A 134 -20.73 -0.47 -5.53
CA GLN A 134 -21.76 -1.01 -4.61
C GLN A 134 -23.10 -1.31 -5.29
N ALA A 135 -23.32 -0.84 -6.52
CA ALA A 135 -24.48 -1.26 -7.32
C ALA A 135 -24.33 -2.75 -7.73
N PRO A 136 -25.38 -3.58 -7.61
CA PRO A 136 -25.34 -4.97 -8.06
C PRO A 136 -25.56 -5.11 -9.58
N GLY A 137 -25.85 -4.01 -10.28
CA GLY A 137 -26.11 -4.01 -11.72
C GLY A 137 -26.15 -2.60 -12.32
N ALA A 138 -25.94 -2.54 -13.64
CA ALA A 138 -26.00 -1.31 -14.43
C ALA A 138 -27.38 -0.63 -14.42
N ASP A 139 -28.47 -1.40 -14.28
CA ASP A 139 -29.84 -0.92 -14.18
C ASP A 139 -30.06 -0.13 -12.87
N VAL A 140 -29.53 -0.65 -11.75
CA VAL A 140 -29.53 0.01 -10.44
C VAL A 140 -28.70 1.28 -10.53
N LEU A 141 -27.49 1.21 -11.09
CA LEU A 141 -26.62 2.37 -11.25
C LEU A 141 -27.30 3.46 -12.11
N SER A 142 -28.06 3.07 -13.14
CA SER A 142 -28.88 3.99 -13.94
C SER A 142 -30.04 4.61 -13.14
N ARG A 143 -30.73 3.85 -12.28
CA ARG A 143 -31.76 4.41 -11.39
C ARG A 143 -31.19 5.37 -10.34
N LEU A 144 -30.00 5.09 -9.80
CA LEU A 144 -29.37 5.89 -8.75
C LEU A 144 -28.67 7.16 -9.27
N LEU A 145 -27.96 7.09 -10.41
CA LEU A 145 -27.20 8.22 -10.95
C LEU A 145 -27.94 8.99 -12.07
N GLY A 146 -28.92 8.38 -12.73
CA GLY A 146 -29.65 8.99 -13.84
C GLY A 146 -28.70 9.46 -14.95
N ASN A 147 -28.84 10.71 -15.39
CA ASN A 147 -27.98 11.30 -16.42
C ASN A 147 -26.92 12.26 -15.87
N LEU A 148 -26.36 11.95 -14.70
CA LEU A 148 -25.28 12.69 -14.04
C LEU A 148 -24.09 12.97 -14.97
N VAL A 149 -23.65 11.99 -15.77
CA VAL A 149 -22.51 12.11 -16.70
C VAL A 149 -22.77 13.03 -17.90
N VAL A 150 -24.03 13.36 -18.18
CA VAL A 150 -24.41 14.34 -19.22
C VAL A 150 -24.46 15.75 -18.63
N LYS A 151 -24.78 15.86 -17.33
CA LYS A 151 -24.97 17.13 -16.61
C LYS A 151 -23.69 17.67 -15.96
N ASN A 152 -22.78 16.81 -15.52
CA ASN A 152 -21.59 17.19 -14.77
C ASN A 152 -20.31 16.69 -15.47
N LYS A 153 -19.47 17.64 -15.91
CA LYS A 153 -18.22 17.35 -16.64
C LYS A 153 -17.18 16.57 -15.83
N LYS A 154 -17.12 16.74 -14.50
CA LYS A 154 -16.21 15.97 -13.64
C LYS A 154 -16.70 14.53 -13.48
N ALA A 155 -18.01 14.30 -13.33
CA ALA A 155 -18.58 12.96 -13.37
C ALA A 155 -18.36 12.29 -14.73
N GLN A 156 -18.57 13.02 -15.84
CA GLN A 156 -18.28 12.57 -17.20
C GLN A 156 -16.82 12.09 -17.33
N PHE A 157 -15.85 12.95 -17.01
CA PHE A 157 -14.42 12.62 -17.07
C PHE A 157 -14.05 11.42 -16.19
N VAL A 158 -14.61 11.31 -14.99
CA VAL A 158 -14.35 10.17 -14.09
C VAL A 158 -14.85 8.86 -14.71
N VAL A 159 -16.05 8.86 -15.30
CA VAL A 159 -16.66 7.66 -15.91
C VAL A 159 -16.03 7.29 -17.24
N THR A 160 -15.76 8.25 -18.13
CA THR A 160 -15.27 7.95 -19.49
C THR A 160 -13.76 7.87 -19.62
N GLN A 161 -13.01 8.65 -18.82
CA GLN A 161 -11.55 8.68 -18.87
C GLN A 161 -10.94 7.98 -17.66
N LYS A 162 -11.28 8.45 -16.46
CA LYS A 162 -10.43 8.17 -15.29
C LYS A 162 -10.49 6.70 -14.87
N ILE A 163 -11.70 6.15 -14.72
CA ILE A 163 -11.93 4.75 -14.31
C ILE A 163 -11.57 3.74 -15.42
N LEU A 164 -11.39 4.18 -16.68
CA LEU A 164 -11.17 3.29 -17.83
C LEU A 164 -9.74 3.31 -18.38
N LEU A 165 -9.09 4.47 -18.41
CA LEU A 165 -7.77 4.66 -19.02
C LEU A 165 -6.68 5.07 -18.03
N LEU A 166 -7.05 5.76 -16.93
CA LEU A 166 -6.10 6.34 -15.96
C LEU A 166 -6.06 5.62 -14.60
N GLN A 167 -6.99 4.68 -14.37
CA GLN A 167 -7.12 3.87 -13.16
C GLN A 167 -7.51 2.45 -13.61
N TYR A 168 -6.50 1.59 -13.78
CA TYR A 168 -6.69 0.17 -14.07
C TYR A 168 -6.73 -0.67 -12.77
N GLY A 169 -6.95 -1.98 -12.89
CA GLY A 169 -7.02 -2.88 -11.73
C GLY A 169 -8.38 -2.90 -11.02
N HIS A 170 -9.44 -2.39 -11.66
CA HIS A 170 -10.81 -2.61 -11.20
C HIS A 170 -11.37 -3.96 -11.68
N THR A 171 -12.33 -4.52 -10.95
CA THR A 171 -12.95 -5.82 -11.28
C THR A 171 -13.81 -5.76 -12.54
N THR A 172 -13.92 -6.87 -13.28
CA THR A 172 -14.75 -6.99 -14.49
C THR A 172 -16.22 -6.59 -14.27
N ALA A 173 -16.79 -6.90 -13.10
CA ALA A 173 -18.14 -6.47 -12.71
C ALA A 173 -18.28 -4.93 -12.56
N LEU A 174 -17.21 -4.22 -12.20
CA LEU A 174 -17.19 -2.74 -12.13
C LEU A 174 -17.25 -2.16 -13.54
N LEU A 175 -16.50 -2.72 -14.49
CA LEU A 175 -16.56 -2.36 -15.91
C LEU A 175 -17.96 -2.63 -16.49
N GLN A 176 -18.55 -3.79 -16.22
CA GLN A 176 -19.91 -4.15 -16.67
C GLN A 176 -20.97 -3.17 -16.11
N ASN A 177 -20.89 -2.82 -14.81
CA ASN A 177 -21.75 -1.80 -14.21
C ASN A 177 -21.61 -0.44 -14.91
N LEU A 178 -20.36 0.02 -15.11
CA LEU A 178 -20.04 1.35 -15.63
C LEU A 178 -20.44 1.53 -17.11
N LEU A 179 -20.06 0.57 -17.95
CA LEU A 179 -20.29 0.60 -19.39
C LEU A 179 -21.75 0.25 -19.72
N GLY A 180 -22.35 -0.69 -18.96
CA GLY A 180 -23.78 -0.95 -19.01
C GLY A 180 -24.59 0.28 -18.64
N TYR A 181 -24.18 1.03 -17.61
CA TYR A 181 -24.79 2.33 -17.28
C TYR A 181 -24.73 3.30 -18.46
N LEU A 182 -23.58 3.47 -19.13
CA LEU A 182 -23.51 4.31 -20.34
C LEU A 182 -24.42 3.80 -21.47
N SER A 183 -24.65 2.49 -21.58
CA SER A 183 -25.49 1.89 -22.64
C SER A 183 -27.00 2.09 -22.44
N LEU A 184 -27.48 2.21 -21.20
CA LEU A 184 -28.91 2.07 -20.85
C LEU A 184 -29.80 3.29 -21.14
N ASP A 185 -29.24 4.47 -21.45
CA ASP A 185 -30.00 5.69 -21.77
C ASP A 185 -29.46 6.33 -23.04
N GLY A 186 -30.33 6.72 -23.97
CA GLY A 186 -29.97 7.30 -25.27
C GLY A 186 -29.12 8.57 -25.18
N LEU A 187 -29.24 9.36 -24.11
CA LEU A 187 -28.40 10.53 -23.85
C LEU A 187 -26.98 10.17 -23.40
N ARG A 188 -26.76 8.93 -22.92
CA ARG A 188 -25.45 8.42 -22.48
C ARG A 188 -24.77 7.57 -23.55
N ARG A 189 -25.49 6.96 -24.50
CA ARG A 189 -24.92 6.12 -25.57
C ARG A 189 -23.83 6.80 -26.43
N PRO A 190 -23.91 8.11 -26.78
CA PRO A 190 -22.79 8.79 -27.44
C PRO A 190 -21.49 8.81 -26.63
N LEU A 191 -21.57 8.75 -25.30
CA LEU A 191 -20.40 8.60 -24.43
C LEU A 191 -19.84 7.18 -24.46
N LEU A 192 -20.68 6.15 -24.61
CA LEU A 192 -20.24 4.76 -24.79
C LEU A 192 -19.47 4.58 -26.11
N LEU A 193 -19.97 5.16 -27.21
CA LEU A 193 -19.30 5.10 -28.52
C LEU A 193 -17.94 5.81 -28.47
N ARG A 194 -17.89 7.01 -27.89
CA ARG A 194 -16.63 7.74 -27.65
C ARG A 194 -15.65 6.92 -26.78
N VAL A 195 -16.14 6.32 -25.69
CA VAL A 195 -15.32 5.47 -24.82
C VAL A 195 -14.74 4.28 -25.58
N LEU A 196 -15.52 3.65 -26.46
CA LEU A 196 -15.03 2.56 -27.31
C LEU A 196 -13.95 3.04 -28.30
N GLN A 197 -14.12 4.21 -28.92
CA GLN A 197 -13.09 4.83 -29.77
C GLN A 197 -11.80 5.09 -28.98
N GLU A 198 -11.88 5.76 -27.82
CA GLU A 198 -10.72 6.10 -26.98
C GLU A 198 -9.99 4.86 -26.41
N LEU A 199 -10.74 3.79 -26.09
CA LEU A 199 -10.19 2.48 -25.72
C LEU A 199 -9.49 1.79 -26.90
N LEU A 200 -10.07 1.83 -28.09
CA LEU A 200 -9.50 1.23 -29.31
C LEU A 200 -8.26 1.98 -29.80
N GLU A 201 -8.23 3.31 -29.71
CA GLU A 201 -7.03 4.12 -29.96
C GLU A 201 -5.88 3.71 -29.02
N ALA A 202 -6.15 3.57 -27.72
CA ALA A 202 -5.17 3.11 -26.74
C ALA A 202 -4.69 1.67 -27.01
N TRP A 203 -5.60 0.76 -27.35
CA TRP A 203 -5.29 -0.65 -27.65
C TRP A 203 -4.51 -0.83 -28.96
N SER A 204 -4.85 -0.08 -30.02
CA SER A 204 -4.14 -0.13 -31.31
C SER A 204 -2.81 0.64 -31.34
N SER A 205 -2.47 1.37 -30.27
CA SER A 205 -1.26 2.17 -30.22
C SER A 205 -0.02 1.33 -29.95
N SER A 206 0.88 1.26 -30.94
CA SER A 206 2.15 0.52 -30.83
C SER A 206 3.02 0.94 -29.63
N SER A 207 2.94 2.20 -29.17
CA SER A 207 3.64 2.65 -27.96
C SER A 207 2.96 2.19 -26.68
N ALA A 208 1.62 2.18 -26.63
CA ALA A 208 0.88 1.67 -25.48
C ALA A 208 1.09 0.16 -25.29
N VAL A 209 1.07 -0.62 -26.38
CA VAL A 209 1.32 -2.08 -26.34
C VAL A 209 2.75 -2.42 -25.91
N LYS A 210 3.72 -1.53 -26.15
CA LYS A 210 5.13 -1.72 -25.79
C LYS A 210 5.51 -1.20 -24.40
N HIS A 211 4.76 -0.26 -23.83
CA HIS A 211 5.14 0.44 -22.59
C HIS A 211 4.09 0.39 -21.46
N SER A 212 2.91 -0.23 -21.68
CA SER A 212 1.92 -0.47 -20.61
C SER A 212 2.04 -1.88 -20.04
N PRO A 213 1.76 -2.10 -18.74
CA PRO A 213 1.70 -3.44 -18.15
C PRO A 213 0.67 -4.36 -18.83
N ALA A 214 0.87 -5.67 -18.76
CA ALA A 214 -0.03 -6.66 -19.34
C ALA A 214 -1.43 -6.61 -18.69
N GLU A 215 -1.50 -6.28 -17.40
CA GLU A 215 -2.71 -6.06 -16.61
C GLU A 215 -3.52 -4.88 -17.14
N GLN A 216 -2.85 -3.81 -17.61
CA GLN A 216 -3.51 -2.65 -18.21
C GLN A 216 -4.03 -2.99 -19.62
N GLN A 217 -3.28 -3.77 -20.39
CA GLN A 217 -3.72 -4.25 -21.71
C GLN A 217 -4.91 -5.22 -21.60
N LEU A 218 -4.90 -6.10 -20.60
CA LEU A 218 -6.04 -6.96 -20.24
C LEU A 218 -7.25 -6.12 -19.82
N TYR A 219 -7.06 -5.09 -18.99
CA TYR A 219 -8.12 -4.21 -18.51
C TYR A 219 -8.80 -3.42 -19.64
N ILE A 220 -8.02 -2.85 -20.55
CA ILE A 220 -8.51 -2.18 -21.76
C ILE A 220 -9.25 -3.19 -22.66
N SER A 221 -8.69 -4.39 -22.86
CA SER A 221 -9.33 -5.46 -23.64
C SER A 221 -10.71 -5.84 -23.06
N LYS A 222 -10.81 -6.06 -21.75
CA LYS A 222 -12.09 -6.33 -21.05
C LYS A 222 -13.10 -5.19 -21.27
N ALA A 223 -12.67 -3.93 -21.16
CA ALA A 223 -13.53 -2.77 -21.39
C ALA A 223 -14.02 -2.69 -22.85
N ILE A 224 -13.17 -2.97 -23.84
CA ILE A 224 -13.56 -3.05 -25.27
C ILE A 224 -14.62 -4.13 -25.49
N LEU A 225 -14.42 -5.35 -24.97
CA LEU A 225 -15.38 -6.45 -25.16
C LEU A 225 -16.75 -6.15 -24.53
N ILE A 226 -16.78 -5.49 -23.36
CA ILE A 226 -18.02 -5.05 -22.71
C ILE A 226 -18.70 -3.93 -23.52
N CYS A 227 -17.94 -2.97 -24.08
CA CYS A 227 -18.51 -1.97 -25.00
C CYS A 227 -19.12 -2.63 -26.24
N LEU A 228 -18.42 -3.58 -26.88
CA LEU A 228 -18.88 -4.33 -28.05
C LEU A 228 -20.12 -5.19 -27.75
N SER A 229 -20.24 -5.72 -26.53
CA SER A 229 -21.45 -6.47 -26.11
C SER A 229 -22.68 -5.56 -26.08
N HIS A 230 -22.53 -4.28 -25.75
CA HIS A 230 -23.60 -3.29 -25.61
C HIS A 230 -23.96 -2.51 -26.89
N LEU A 231 -23.20 -2.62 -27.98
CA LEU A 231 -23.53 -1.97 -29.26
C LEU A 231 -24.81 -2.53 -29.91
N LYS A 232 -25.52 -1.67 -30.64
CA LYS A 232 -26.68 -2.03 -31.49
C LYS A 232 -26.29 -1.98 -32.97
N GLU A 233 -26.99 -2.74 -33.81
CA GLU A 233 -26.81 -2.80 -35.27
C GLU A 233 -26.52 -1.43 -35.95
N PRO A 234 -27.38 -0.38 -35.83
CA PRO A 234 -27.12 0.91 -36.49
C PRO A 234 -25.90 1.67 -35.95
N GLU A 235 -25.42 1.34 -34.75
CA GLU A 235 -24.19 1.91 -34.19
C GLU A 235 -22.97 1.16 -34.75
N ILE A 236 -23.03 -0.17 -34.81
CA ILE A 236 -22.04 -1.02 -35.47
C ILE A 236 -21.89 -0.60 -36.94
N ASP A 237 -22.99 -0.33 -37.64
CA ASP A 237 -22.96 0.20 -39.00
C ASP A 237 -22.22 1.55 -39.08
N SER A 238 -22.47 2.45 -38.11
CA SER A 238 -21.87 3.79 -38.10
C SER A 238 -20.36 3.80 -37.85
N CYS A 239 -19.84 2.89 -37.00
CA CYS A 239 -18.41 2.82 -36.68
C CYS A 239 -17.68 1.65 -37.36
N ARG A 240 -18.33 0.88 -38.25
CA ARG A 240 -17.76 -0.32 -38.92
C ARG A 240 -16.34 -0.10 -39.48
N GLN A 241 -16.10 1.04 -40.13
CA GLN A 241 -14.79 1.35 -40.72
C GLN A 241 -13.72 1.62 -39.65
N GLU A 242 -14.06 2.33 -38.57
CA GLU A 242 -13.17 2.63 -37.44
C GLU A 242 -12.83 1.34 -36.69
N LEU A 243 -13.83 0.51 -36.38
CA LEU A 243 -13.63 -0.79 -35.74
C LEU A 243 -12.70 -1.69 -36.57
N MET A 244 -12.88 -1.74 -37.89
CA MET A 244 -12.02 -2.50 -38.80
C MET A 244 -10.58 -1.96 -38.82
N MET A 245 -10.40 -0.63 -38.87
CA MET A 245 -9.09 0.03 -38.85
C MET A 245 -8.32 -0.26 -37.55
N SER A 246 -8.94 0.00 -36.39
CA SER A 246 -8.34 -0.27 -35.07
C SER A 246 -8.09 -1.76 -34.85
N MET A 247 -8.99 -2.63 -35.30
CA MET A 247 -8.78 -4.09 -35.27
C MET A 247 -7.50 -4.46 -36.02
N MET A 248 -7.31 -4.02 -37.26
CA MET A 248 -6.17 -4.43 -38.08
C MET A 248 -4.83 -3.93 -37.51
N GLU A 249 -4.73 -2.65 -37.12
CA GLU A 249 -3.47 -2.11 -36.58
C GLU A 249 -3.18 -2.60 -35.16
N GLY A 250 -4.20 -2.78 -34.32
CA GLY A 250 -4.04 -3.36 -32.98
C GLY A 250 -3.70 -4.84 -32.99
N THR A 251 -4.32 -5.64 -33.87
CA THR A 251 -3.95 -7.06 -34.06
C THR A 251 -2.48 -7.18 -34.43
N LYS A 252 -2.01 -6.35 -35.37
CA LYS A 252 -0.59 -6.25 -35.75
C LYS A 252 0.30 -5.86 -34.56
N CYS A 253 0.00 -4.76 -33.86
CA CYS A 253 0.80 -4.31 -32.72
C CYS A 253 0.87 -5.34 -31.58
N HIS A 254 -0.22 -6.09 -31.34
CA HIS A 254 -0.25 -7.16 -30.36
C HIS A 254 0.50 -8.42 -30.84
N LEU A 255 0.36 -8.84 -32.10
CA LEU A 255 1.06 -10.01 -32.66
C LEU A 255 2.58 -9.79 -32.79
N ASP A 256 3.02 -8.55 -33.03
CA ASP A 256 4.43 -8.15 -33.00
C ASP A 256 5.09 -8.30 -31.60
N SER A 257 4.30 -8.56 -30.55
CA SER A 257 4.80 -8.72 -29.17
C SER A 257 5.50 -10.06 -28.95
N SER A 258 6.59 -10.03 -28.19
CA SER A 258 7.27 -11.24 -27.69
C SER A 258 6.46 -11.97 -26.62
N LEU A 259 5.55 -11.29 -25.90
CA LEU A 259 4.77 -11.85 -24.79
C LEU A 259 3.55 -12.65 -25.31
N PRO A 260 3.45 -13.97 -25.02
CA PRO A 260 2.34 -14.80 -25.50
C PRO A 260 0.95 -14.31 -25.06
N GLN A 261 0.84 -13.75 -23.85
CA GLN A 261 -0.41 -13.17 -23.34
C GLN A 261 -0.85 -11.95 -24.17
N LEU A 262 0.05 -11.01 -24.49
CA LEU A 262 -0.31 -9.85 -25.31
C LEU A 262 -0.76 -10.26 -26.71
N ARG A 263 -0.11 -11.26 -27.33
CA ARG A 263 -0.58 -11.85 -28.60
C ARG A 263 -1.98 -12.45 -28.47
N ARG A 264 -2.25 -13.18 -27.38
CA ARG A 264 -3.55 -13.80 -27.05
C ARG A 264 -4.67 -12.77 -26.90
N LEU A 265 -4.43 -11.69 -26.16
CA LEU A 265 -5.34 -10.54 -26.07
C LEU A 265 -5.63 -9.93 -27.44
N GLY A 266 -4.57 -9.75 -28.25
CA GLY A 266 -4.66 -9.28 -29.64
C GLY A 266 -5.64 -10.10 -30.47
N MET A 267 -5.42 -11.42 -30.50
CA MET A 267 -6.25 -12.36 -31.24
C MET A 267 -7.70 -12.39 -30.73
N VAL A 268 -7.93 -12.52 -29.42
CA VAL A 268 -9.30 -12.57 -28.86
C VAL A 268 -10.09 -11.30 -29.19
N VAL A 269 -9.52 -10.11 -28.98
CA VAL A 269 -10.22 -8.85 -29.28
C VAL A 269 -10.49 -8.72 -30.79
N ALA A 270 -9.56 -9.17 -31.64
CA ALA A 270 -9.74 -9.15 -33.09
C ALA A 270 -10.85 -10.10 -33.59
N GLU A 271 -10.90 -11.36 -33.10
CA GLU A 271 -12.02 -12.27 -33.36
C GLU A 271 -13.35 -11.66 -32.91
N SER A 272 -13.34 -11.01 -31.74
CA SER A 272 -14.52 -10.40 -31.12
C SER A 272 -15.06 -9.19 -31.89
N ILE A 273 -14.18 -8.36 -32.46
CA ILE A 273 -14.56 -7.26 -33.36
C ILE A 273 -15.06 -7.84 -34.68
N SER A 274 -14.37 -8.84 -35.25
CA SER A 274 -14.78 -9.49 -36.50
C SER A 274 -16.18 -10.14 -36.38
N LEU A 275 -16.45 -10.85 -35.29
CA LEU A 275 -17.77 -11.41 -34.94
C LEU A 275 -18.89 -10.36 -34.87
N LYS A 276 -18.56 -9.13 -34.47
CA LYS A 276 -19.54 -8.02 -34.36
C LYS A 276 -19.74 -7.28 -35.67
N ILE A 277 -18.73 -7.22 -36.56
CA ILE A 277 -18.83 -6.55 -37.86
C ILE A 277 -19.43 -7.47 -38.94
N ASN A 278 -19.00 -8.75 -38.97
CA ASN A 278 -19.28 -9.70 -40.05
C ASN A 278 -20.38 -10.68 -39.64
N THR A 279 -21.65 -10.26 -39.71
CA THR A 279 -22.81 -11.14 -39.41
C THR A 279 -23.05 -12.23 -40.46
N GLU A 280 -22.68 -12.00 -41.72
CA GLU A 280 -22.91 -12.91 -42.86
C GLU A 280 -21.62 -13.31 -43.60
N GLY A 281 -20.47 -12.79 -43.17
CA GLY A 281 -19.16 -12.99 -43.83
C GLY A 281 -18.26 -14.00 -43.12
N PRO A 282 -17.08 -14.31 -43.70
CA PRO A 282 -16.05 -15.05 -42.98
C PRO A 282 -15.60 -14.25 -41.76
N VAL A 283 -15.67 -14.90 -40.60
CA VAL A 283 -15.20 -14.36 -39.32
C VAL A 283 -13.71 -14.69 -39.16
N LEU A 284 -12.92 -13.73 -38.69
CA LEU A 284 -11.52 -13.93 -38.35
C LEU A 284 -11.40 -14.97 -37.23
N LYS A 285 -10.51 -15.94 -37.39
CA LYS A 285 -10.27 -17.00 -36.40
C LYS A 285 -8.78 -17.34 -36.32
N PHE A 286 -8.28 -17.46 -35.10
CA PHE A 286 -6.90 -17.83 -34.77
C PHE A 286 -6.85 -19.15 -33.99
N GLU A 287 -5.62 -19.64 -33.77
CA GLU A 287 -5.34 -20.79 -32.91
C GLU A 287 -4.50 -20.31 -31.70
N TYR A 288 -5.03 -20.52 -30.50
CA TYR A 288 -4.39 -20.18 -29.23
C TYR A 288 -4.95 -21.07 -28.10
N GLU A 289 -4.25 -21.13 -26.99
CA GLU A 289 -4.64 -21.90 -25.80
C GLU A 289 -5.92 -21.34 -25.17
N ASP A 290 -6.92 -22.20 -24.88
CA ASP A 290 -8.14 -21.82 -24.15
C ASP A 290 -7.91 -21.95 -22.64
N ASP A 291 -7.29 -20.92 -22.08
CA ASP A 291 -7.11 -20.71 -20.63
C ASP A 291 -8.33 -20.01 -19.99
N ASP A 292 -8.27 -19.78 -18.68
CA ASP A 292 -9.35 -19.11 -17.95
C ASP A 292 -9.47 -17.62 -18.31
N GLU A 293 -8.38 -16.96 -18.74
CA GLU A 293 -8.38 -15.56 -19.17
C GLU A 293 -9.13 -15.37 -20.50
N THR A 294 -8.83 -16.19 -21.51
CA THR A 294 -9.54 -16.19 -22.79
C THR A 294 -11.00 -16.59 -22.62
N ARG A 295 -11.31 -17.52 -21.72
CA ARG A 295 -12.69 -17.92 -21.42
C ARG A 295 -13.48 -16.82 -20.71
N GLU A 296 -12.87 -16.10 -19.77
CA GLU A 296 -13.46 -14.89 -19.18
C GLU A 296 -13.72 -13.85 -20.27
N LEU A 297 -12.72 -13.50 -21.08
CA LEU A 297 -12.83 -12.51 -22.15
C LEU A 297 -13.96 -12.85 -23.14
N LYS A 298 -14.00 -14.08 -23.67
CA LYS A 298 -15.06 -14.55 -24.57
C LYS A 298 -16.46 -14.42 -23.96
N SER A 299 -16.60 -14.64 -22.65
CA SER A 299 -17.89 -14.51 -21.95
C SER A 299 -18.46 -13.09 -21.95
N LEU A 300 -17.60 -12.05 -22.01
CA LEU A 300 -18.02 -10.64 -21.92
C LEU A 300 -18.84 -10.15 -23.11
N LEU A 301 -18.78 -10.85 -24.24
CA LEU A 301 -19.54 -10.54 -25.45
C LEU A 301 -20.97 -11.10 -25.42
N VAL A 302 -21.19 -12.15 -24.60
CA VAL A 302 -22.48 -12.83 -24.48
C VAL A 302 -23.27 -12.15 -23.36
N GLN A 303 -24.37 -11.48 -23.71
CA GLN A 303 -25.28 -10.90 -22.73
C GLN A 303 -26.10 -11.99 -22.00
N THR A 304 -25.49 -12.69 -21.05
CA THR A 304 -26.23 -13.54 -20.10
C THR A 304 -26.69 -12.70 -18.89
N PRO A 305 -27.98 -12.79 -18.49
CA PRO A 305 -28.42 -12.22 -17.21
C PRO A 305 -27.73 -12.94 -16.05
N SER A 306 -27.39 -12.20 -14.99
CA SER A 306 -26.60 -12.71 -13.87
C SER A 306 -27.36 -13.75 -13.04
N LEU A 307 -26.87 -14.99 -13.07
CA LEU A 307 -27.22 -16.03 -12.10
C LEU A 307 -26.02 -16.31 -11.21
N PHE A 308 -26.27 -16.39 -9.91
CA PHE A 308 -25.25 -16.59 -8.88
C PHE A 308 -24.67 -18.01 -8.98
N VAL A 309 -23.34 -18.12 -9.13
CA VAL A 309 -22.62 -19.38 -8.99
C VAL A 309 -22.03 -19.45 -7.57
N VAL A 310 -22.43 -20.46 -6.82
CA VAL A 310 -21.87 -20.79 -5.50
C VAL A 310 -20.67 -21.73 -5.69
N PRO A 311 -19.50 -21.45 -5.10
CA PRO A 311 -18.38 -22.40 -5.13
C PRO A 311 -18.70 -23.66 -4.31
N SER A 312 -18.63 -24.83 -4.94
CA SER A 312 -18.72 -26.13 -4.28
C SER A 312 -17.33 -26.66 -3.91
N LEU A 313 -17.21 -27.25 -2.71
CA LEU A 313 -16.04 -28.03 -2.29
C LEU A 313 -15.91 -29.34 -3.07
N PRO A 314 -14.71 -29.93 -3.08
CA PRO A 314 -14.55 -31.36 -2.86
C PRO A 314 -13.73 -31.65 -1.59
N ASP A 315 -14.02 -32.78 -0.94
CA ASP A 315 -13.43 -33.19 0.34
C ASP A 315 -12.15 -34.04 0.22
N ASP A 316 -11.54 -34.22 1.38
CA ASP A 316 -10.35 -35.01 1.73
C ASP A 316 -10.46 -36.53 1.41
N GLU A 317 -9.32 -37.17 1.11
CA GLU A 317 -9.00 -38.55 1.54
C GLU A 317 -7.47 -38.73 1.65
N THR A 318 -7.04 -39.65 2.53
CA THR A 318 -5.64 -39.81 2.97
C THR A 318 -5.14 -41.25 2.82
N SER A 319 -3.81 -41.46 2.67
CA SER A 319 -3.09 -42.53 3.41
C SER A 319 -1.57 -42.65 3.15
N ALA A 320 -0.85 -42.94 4.24
CA ALA A 320 0.32 -43.81 4.43
C ALA A 320 1.54 -43.84 3.47
N LEU A 321 2.74 -43.68 4.05
CA LEU A 321 3.98 -44.32 3.58
C LEU A 321 4.04 -45.80 3.99
N PRO A 322 4.91 -46.59 3.34
CA PRO A 322 6.00 -47.20 4.13
C PRO A 322 7.40 -47.01 3.51
N LYS A 323 8.44 -47.26 4.32
CA LYS A 323 9.87 -47.23 3.94
C LYS A 323 10.34 -48.61 3.48
N LEU A 324 11.42 -48.68 2.69
CA LEU A 324 12.66 -49.43 3.05
C LEU A 324 13.82 -49.18 2.05
N THR A 325 15.03 -49.53 2.49
CA THR A 325 16.37 -49.37 1.86
C THR A 325 16.92 -50.78 1.49
N PRO A 326 18.23 -51.14 1.34
CA PRO A 326 19.52 -50.42 1.44
C PRO A 326 20.66 -50.89 0.47
N ALA A 327 21.93 -50.66 0.89
CA ALA A 327 23.20 -51.32 0.49
C ALA A 327 23.96 -50.71 -0.72
N PHE A 328 25.30 -50.78 -0.84
CA PHE A 328 26.39 -51.48 -0.09
C PHE A 328 27.27 -50.48 0.72
N ILE A 329 27.85 -50.77 1.91
CA ILE A 329 28.98 -51.68 2.28
C ILE A 329 30.31 -51.25 1.60
N SER A 330 31.49 -51.14 2.25
CA SER A 330 31.98 -50.95 3.64
C SER A 330 33.52 -50.66 3.53
N PHE A 331 34.39 -50.40 4.50
CA PHE A 331 34.49 -50.53 5.97
C PHE A 331 35.08 -49.19 6.57
N SER A 332 35.78 -49.03 7.71
CA SER A 332 36.34 -49.95 8.72
C SER A 332 36.63 -49.28 10.08
N ASP A 333 36.76 -50.15 11.09
CA ASP A 333 37.55 -50.14 12.35
C ASP A 333 38.61 -49.03 12.59
N ASP A 334 38.47 -48.27 13.69
CA ASP A 334 39.56 -47.64 14.46
C ASP A 334 39.06 -47.29 15.89
N ASP A 335 39.60 -47.94 16.93
CA ASP A 335 38.99 -48.03 18.27
C ASP A 335 39.54 -46.93 19.22
N LEU A 336 39.14 -45.68 19.00
CA LEU A 336 39.58 -44.50 19.76
C LEU A 336 38.45 -43.82 20.54
N LEU A 337 38.56 -43.83 21.88
CA LEU A 337 37.74 -43.01 22.76
C LEU A 337 38.04 -41.51 22.55
N PRO A 338 37.02 -40.62 22.56
CA PRO A 338 37.25 -39.18 22.53
C PRO A 338 38.15 -38.75 23.70
N TYR A 339 39.25 -38.05 23.37
CA TYR A 339 40.19 -37.56 24.37
C TYR A 339 39.53 -36.49 25.24
N ASP A 340 39.66 -36.58 26.57
CA ASP A 340 39.03 -35.62 27.47
C ASP A 340 39.81 -34.29 27.49
N MET A 341 39.27 -33.29 26.79
CA MET A 341 39.79 -31.92 26.78
C MET A 341 39.34 -31.08 27.99
N SER A 342 38.85 -31.70 29.08
CA SER A 342 38.39 -30.97 30.28
C SER A 342 39.49 -30.15 30.99
N GLU A 343 40.77 -30.44 30.75
CA GLU A 343 41.91 -29.64 31.24
C GLU A 343 42.41 -28.56 30.25
N ASP A 344 41.91 -28.53 29.00
CA ASP A 344 42.33 -27.53 28.01
C ASP A 344 41.80 -26.14 28.37
N LYS A 345 42.71 -25.29 28.85
CA LYS A 345 42.42 -23.89 29.16
C LYS A 345 42.38 -23.07 27.88
N GLU A 346 41.17 -22.63 27.52
CA GLU A 346 40.97 -21.50 26.61
C GLU A 346 41.99 -20.39 26.90
N LEU A 347 42.84 -20.10 25.92
CA LEU A 347 43.78 -18.98 26.02
C LEU A 347 42.97 -17.69 26.04
N LYS A 348 42.84 -17.07 27.22
CA LYS A 348 42.11 -15.80 27.40
C LYS A 348 42.86 -14.66 26.74
N VAL A 349 42.69 -14.53 25.42
CA VAL A 349 43.23 -13.45 24.60
C VAL A 349 42.78 -12.13 25.20
N LYS A 350 43.74 -11.29 25.59
CA LYS A 350 43.47 -10.00 26.20
C LYS A 350 42.88 -9.07 25.14
N ALA A 351 41.59 -8.74 25.28
CA ALA A 351 40.95 -7.72 24.46
C ALA A 351 41.74 -6.40 24.49
N PRO A 352 41.85 -5.68 23.36
CA PRO A 352 42.64 -4.46 23.29
C PRO A 352 42.08 -3.36 24.20
N VAL A 353 42.97 -2.47 24.65
CA VAL A 353 42.63 -1.41 25.61
C VAL A 353 42.37 -0.08 24.90
N TYR A 354 43.02 0.16 23.75
CA TYR A 354 42.96 1.45 23.07
C TYR A 354 42.29 1.36 21.69
N ILE A 355 41.51 2.39 21.37
CA ILE A 355 40.83 2.52 20.07
C ILE A 355 41.84 2.62 18.92
N ARG A 356 43.03 3.19 19.16
CA ARG A 356 44.11 3.30 18.16
C ARG A 356 44.78 1.96 17.82
N ASP A 357 44.62 0.94 18.66
CA ASP A 357 45.09 -0.43 18.39
C ASP A 357 44.32 -1.01 17.18
N PHE A 358 43.02 -0.73 17.07
CA PHE A 358 42.18 -1.15 15.92
C PHE A 358 42.52 -0.39 14.63
N LEU A 359 42.89 0.89 14.72
CA LEU A 359 43.31 1.69 13.55
C LEU A 359 44.64 1.21 12.97
N THR A 360 45.55 0.75 13.82
CA THR A 360 46.90 0.30 13.42
C THR A 360 46.94 -1.20 13.09
N GLY A 361 46.08 -2.00 13.73
CA GLY A 361 46.02 -3.45 13.66
C GLY A 361 45.36 -4.04 12.41
N SER A 362 45.42 -3.37 11.25
CA SER A 362 44.79 -3.84 10.00
C SER A 362 45.59 -4.95 9.29
N LYS A 363 46.02 -5.96 10.05
CA LYS A 363 46.69 -7.17 9.57
C LYS A 363 46.16 -8.40 10.34
N PRO A 364 45.55 -9.39 9.66
CA PRO A 364 45.05 -10.60 10.30
C PRO A 364 46.18 -11.63 10.50
N GLU A 365 47.21 -11.27 11.29
CA GLU A 365 48.30 -12.18 11.68
C GLU A 365 47.92 -13.03 12.92
N ASP A 366 46.98 -12.56 13.76
CA ASP A 366 46.36 -13.30 14.87
C ASP A 366 44.81 -13.34 14.67
N VAL A 367 44.20 -14.51 14.43
CA VAL A 367 42.74 -14.63 14.21
C VAL A 367 41.94 -14.37 15.48
N ASP A 368 42.25 -15.07 16.57
CA ASP A 368 41.51 -15.00 17.85
C ASP A 368 41.51 -13.57 18.44
N LYS A 369 42.61 -12.85 18.23
CA LYS A 369 42.80 -11.45 18.66
C LYS A 369 42.03 -10.47 17.78
N TRP A 370 41.93 -10.74 16.49
CA TRP A 370 41.05 -9.98 15.59
C TRP A 370 39.58 -10.14 16.01
N GLU A 371 39.13 -11.37 16.26
CA GLU A 371 37.78 -11.65 16.74
C GLU A 371 37.48 -10.99 18.10
N ALA A 372 38.39 -11.17 19.08
CA ALA A 372 38.27 -10.52 20.39
C ALA A 372 38.22 -8.98 20.29
N THR A 373 38.91 -8.40 19.30
CA THR A 373 38.88 -6.96 19.01
C THR A 373 37.51 -6.52 18.48
N VAL A 374 36.98 -7.21 17.46
CA VAL A 374 35.65 -6.91 16.88
C VAL A 374 34.55 -7.07 17.94
N LYS A 375 34.59 -8.15 18.74
CA LYS A 375 33.64 -8.38 19.85
C LYS A 375 33.76 -7.32 20.97
N ALA A 376 34.93 -6.73 21.19
CA ALA A 376 35.14 -5.70 22.22
C ALA A 376 34.80 -4.26 21.77
N LEU A 377 34.88 -3.97 20.47
CA LEU A 377 34.93 -2.62 19.88
C LEU A 377 33.76 -1.71 20.30
N GLU A 378 32.52 -2.20 20.22
CA GLU A 378 31.32 -1.48 20.68
C GLU A 378 31.46 -1.00 22.14
N SER A 379 32.02 -1.86 23.00
CA SER A 379 32.21 -1.55 24.42
C SER A 379 33.35 -0.56 24.66
N LEU A 380 34.39 -0.56 23.83
CA LEU A 380 35.52 0.36 23.91
C LEU A 380 35.09 1.77 23.51
N VAL A 381 34.34 1.88 22.41
CA VAL A 381 33.74 3.13 21.93
C VAL A 381 32.85 3.79 23.00
N ARG A 382 31.88 3.06 23.56
CA ARG A 382 30.99 3.62 24.60
C ARG A 382 31.68 3.89 25.96
N LYS A 383 32.87 3.34 26.22
CA LYS A 383 33.69 3.67 27.41
C LYS A 383 34.55 4.91 27.19
N ASN A 384 35.24 4.99 26.06
CA ASN A 384 36.28 5.98 25.77
C ASN A 384 35.76 7.06 24.81
N THR A 385 34.65 7.72 25.17
CA THR A 385 33.92 8.65 24.29
C THR A 385 34.75 9.87 23.86
N ALA A 386 35.65 10.36 24.70
CA ALA A 386 36.57 11.45 24.36
C ALA A 386 37.56 11.02 23.25
N ALA A 387 38.28 9.91 23.46
CA ALA A 387 39.22 9.37 22.46
C ALA A 387 38.51 8.91 21.17
N THR A 388 37.25 8.46 21.26
CA THR A 388 36.43 8.14 20.07
C THR A 388 36.22 9.37 19.19
N ARG A 389 36.00 10.55 19.77
CA ARG A 389 35.73 11.80 19.01
C ARG A 389 36.94 12.31 18.24
N GLU A 390 38.16 11.96 18.64
CA GLU A 390 39.37 12.29 17.88
C GLU A 390 39.44 11.56 16.52
N VAL A 391 38.84 10.36 16.45
CA VAL A 391 39.00 9.42 15.32
C VAL A 391 37.64 8.90 14.79
N SER A 392 36.55 9.62 15.08
CA SER A 392 35.16 9.14 14.88
C SER A 392 34.86 8.84 13.41
N VAL A 393 35.24 9.74 12.50
CA VAL A 393 35.07 9.60 11.05
C VAL A 393 35.98 8.50 10.49
N GLU A 394 37.17 8.32 11.06
CA GLU A 394 38.14 7.29 10.63
C GLU A 394 37.65 5.89 11.00
N LEU A 395 37.14 5.71 12.22
CA LEU A 395 36.46 4.49 12.66
C LEU A 395 35.22 4.19 11.81
N ALA A 396 34.39 5.20 11.54
CA ALA A 396 33.19 5.04 10.71
C ALA A 396 33.54 4.63 9.27
N LYS A 397 34.62 5.20 8.70
CA LYS A 397 35.16 4.80 7.40
C LYS A 397 35.64 3.35 7.41
N ILE A 398 36.42 2.94 8.41
CA ILE A 398 36.93 1.56 8.52
C ILE A 398 35.77 0.57 8.67
N LEU A 399 34.79 0.85 9.54
CA LEU A 399 33.64 -0.01 9.77
C LEU A 399 32.74 -0.17 8.52
N LEU A 400 32.55 0.89 7.72
CA LEU A 400 31.78 0.84 6.47
C LEU A 400 32.44 -0.03 5.37
N HIS A 401 33.77 -0.18 5.42
CA HIS A 401 34.54 -1.02 4.52
C HIS A 401 34.99 -2.34 5.19
N LEU A 402 34.45 -2.68 6.36
CA LEU A 402 34.87 -3.86 7.09
C LEU A 402 34.14 -5.10 6.55
N GLU A 403 34.89 -5.90 5.80
CA GLU A 403 34.48 -7.19 5.23
C GLU A 403 34.91 -8.35 6.13
N GLU A 404 34.17 -9.45 6.07
CA GLU A 404 34.41 -10.64 6.89
C GLU A 404 35.51 -11.51 6.27
N LYS A 405 36.73 -11.42 6.83
CA LYS A 405 37.92 -12.19 6.39
C LYS A 405 38.12 -13.49 7.16
N THR A 406 37.33 -13.69 8.21
CA THR A 406 37.40 -14.76 9.22
C THR A 406 35.98 -14.99 9.69
N CYS A 407 35.49 -16.24 9.68
CA CYS A 407 34.10 -16.54 10.03
C CYS A 407 33.84 -16.24 11.51
N ILE A 408 33.12 -15.16 11.81
CA ILE A 408 32.86 -14.69 13.18
C ILE A 408 31.35 -14.66 13.40
N GLU A 409 30.88 -15.44 14.38
CA GLU A 409 29.45 -15.48 14.72
C GLU A 409 28.90 -14.07 15.00
N GLY A 410 27.89 -13.67 14.22
CA GLY A 410 27.24 -12.37 14.34
C GLY A 410 28.07 -11.18 13.86
N PHE A 411 29.13 -11.37 13.06
CA PHE A 411 30.01 -10.30 12.56
C PHE A 411 29.27 -9.05 12.07
N VAL A 412 28.24 -9.23 11.24
CA VAL A 412 27.43 -8.12 10.68
C VAL A 412 26.74 -7.30 11.78
N GLU A 413 26.19 -7.96 12.82
CA GLU A 413 25.55 -7.28 13.95
C GLU A 413 26.57 -6.58 14.84
N LEU A 414 27.73 -7.19 15.09
CA LEU A 414 28.83 -6.59 15.86
C LEU A 414 29.36 -5.33 15.16
N ARG A 415 29.60 -5.42 13.84
CA ARG A 415 30.01 -4.29 12.99
C ARG A 415 28.98 -3.17 13.00
N GLN A 416 27.69 -3.50 12.79
CA GLN A 416 26.60 -2.51 12.82
C GLN A 416 26.49 -1.83 14.19
N ARG A 417 26.54 -2.58 15.29
CA ARG A 417 26.49 -2.05 16.66
C ARG A 417 27.69 -1.18 17.01
N ALA A 418 28.89 -1.53 16.56
CA ALA A 418 30.06 -0.67 16.69
C ALA A 418 29.90 0.64 15.90
N GLN A 419 29.36 0.58 14.67
CA GLN A 419 29.15 1.75 13.82
C GLN A 419 28.06 2.69 14.39
N VAL A 420 26.99 2.13 14.96
CA VAL A 420 25.97 2.86 15.73
C VAL A 420 26.58 3.47 17.01
N ALA A 421 27.45 2.76 17.73
CA ALA A 421 28.12 3.29 18.91
C ALA A 421 29.04 4.48 18.58
N VAL A 422 29.71 4.47 17.42
CA VAL A 422 30.52 5.61 16.93
C VAL A 422 29.63 6.79 16.56
N LEU A 423 28.58 6.56 15.76
CA LEU A 423 27.63 7.59 15.33
C LEU A 423 26.83 8.21 16.50
N THR A 424 26.53 7.45 17.55
CA THR A 424 25.86 7.98 18.76
C THR A 424 26.80 8.73 19.70
N THR A 425 28.12 8.51 19.59
CA THR A 425 29.15 9.20 20.38
C THR A 425 29.53 10.56 19.76
N ASP A 426 29.51 10.65 18.43
CA ASP A 426 29.84 11.86 17.66
C ASP A 426 28.91 12.08 16.44
N PRO A 427 27.65 12.48 16.65
CA PRO A 427 26.61 12.41 15.63
C PRO A 427 26.79 13.36 14.44
N ILE A 428 27.40 14.54 14.61
CA ILE A 428 27.43 15.55 13.54
C ILE A 428 28.48 15.23 12.46
N PRO A 429 29.76 14.90 12.80
CA PRO A 429 30.76 14.54 11.78
C PRO A 429 30.46 13.18 11.14
N VAL A 430 30.04 12.19 11.92
CA VAL A 430 29.80 10.83 11.44
C VAL A 430 28.54 10.76 10.56
N ALA A 431 27.44 11.44 10.89
CA ALA A 431 26.27 11.50 10.02
C ALA A 431 26.63 12.13 8.67
N LYS A 432 27.27 13.31 8.67
CA LYS A 432 27.72 14.01 7.45
C LYS A 432 28.59 13.12 6.55
N TYR A 433 29.52 12.38 7.14
CA TYR A 433 30.35 11.41 6.41
C TYR A 433 29.47 10.32 5.76
N LEU A 434 28.65 9.61 6.54
CA LEU A 434 27.83 8.50 6.04
C LEU A 434 26.82 8.96 4.97
N THR A 435 26.16 10.11 5.14
CA THR A 435 25.25 10.65 4.12
C THR A 435 25.97 11.08 2.84
N SER A 436 27.25 11.50 2.92
CA SER A 436 28.09 11.74 1.76
C SER A 436 28.52 10.45 1.06
N GLN A 437 28.74 9.36 1.82
CA GLN A 437 29.11 8.06 1.22
C GLN A 437 27.93 7.39 0.51
N PHE A 438 26.69 7.60 0.96
CA PHE A 438 25.49 7.11 0.28
C PHE A 438 25.44 7.56 -1.20
N TYR A 439 25.73 8.84 -1.47
CA TYR A 439 25.81 9.42 -2.82
C TYR A 439 27.20 9.32 -3.47
N SER A 440 28.12 8.52 -2.94
CA SER A 440 29.45 8.32 -3.55
C SER A 440 29.45 7.13 -4.52
N LEU A 441 30.20 7.24 -5.61
CA LEU A 441 30.22 6.25 -6.72
C LEU A 441 30.63 4.84 -6.27
N ASN A 442 31.69 4.73 -5.46
CA ASN A 442 32.42 3.49 -5.21
C ASN A 442 31.83 2.63 -4.06
N TYR A 443 30.52 2.46 -4.03
CA TYR A 443 29.83 1.65 -3.01
C TYR A 443 28.80 0.69 -3.64
N SER A 444 28.64 -0.47 -3.02
CA SER A 444 27.58 -1.44 -3.35
C SER A 444 26.23 -1.00 -2.79
N LEU A 445 25.14 -1.49 -3.39
CA LEU A 445 23.78 -1.25 -2.88
C LEU A 445 23.62 -1.75 -1.43
N ARG A 446 24.26 -2.88 -1.08
CA ARG A 446 24.29 -3.41 0.29
C ARG A 446 24.91 -2.43 1.27
N GLN A 447 26.02 -1.77 0.94
CA GLN A 447 26.62 -0.73 1.78
C GLN A 447 25.74 0.52 1.88
N ARG A 448 25.00 0.88 0.82
CA ARG A 448 24.00 1.98 0.88
C ARG A 448 22.83 1.63 1.81
N MET A 449 22.37 0.38 1.82
CA MET A 449 21.38 -0.11 2.79
C MET A 449 21.96 -0.12 4.22
N ASP A 450 23.18 -0.62 4.42
CA ASP A 450 23.87 -0.63 5.72
C ASP A 450 24.00 0.80 6.30
N ILE A 451 24.30 1.81 5.46
CA ILE A 451 24.34 3.23 5.84
C ILE A 451 22.97 3.71 6.37
N LEU A 452 21.88 3.45 5.63
CA LEU A 452 20.54 3.86 6.02
C LEU A 452 20.11 3.20 7.34
N ASP A 453 20.37 1.91 7.50
CA ASP A 453 20.04 1.16 8.71
C ASP A 453 20.83 1.66 9.94
N VAL A 454 22.13 1.97 9.79
CA VAL A 454 22.95 2.58 10.86
C VAL A 454 22.44 3.97 11.25
N LEU A 455 22.05 4.81 10.28
CA LEU A 455 21.47 6.14 10.56
C LEU A 455 20.15 6.03 11.32
N VAL A 456 19.28 5.07 10.97
CA VAL A 456 18.02 4.79 11.69
C VAL A 456 18.29 4.30 13.12
N LEU A 457 19.16 3.30 13.29
CA LEU A 457 19.43 2.71 14.61
C LEU A 457 20.09 3.71 15.57
N ALA A 458 20.98 4.57 15.09
CA ALA A 458 21.56 5.65 15.90
C ALA A 458 20.53 6.74 16.24
N ALA A 459 19.63 7.10 15.32
CA ALA A 459 18.53 8.02 15.63
C ALA A 459 17.58 7.45 16.71
N GLN A 460 17.39 6.12 16.74
CA GLN A 460 16.63 5.43 17.80
C GLN A 460 17.40 5.48 19.15
N GLU A 461 18.69 5.13 19.20
CA GLU A 461 19.49 5.21 20.43
C GLU A 461 19.64 6.66 20.97
N LEU A 462 19.59 7.67 20.11
CA LEU A 462 19.60 9.09 20.51
C LEU A 462 18.22 9.62 20.96
N SER A 463 17.12 8.98 20.58
CA SER A 463 15.75 9.44 20.93
C SER A 463 15.13 8.68 22.10
N CYS A 464 15.58 7.48 22.43
CA CYS A 464 15.16 6.76 23.63
C CYS A 464 15.78 7.34 24.93
N PRO A 465 15.03 7.43 26.05
CA PRO A 465 15.59 7.77 27.36
C PRO A 465 16.50 6.62 27.86
N LYS A 466 17.72 6.96 28.24
CA LYS A 466 18.78 5.98 28.57
C LYS A 466 18.59 5.37 29.96
N PHE A 467 18.17 4.11 30.01
CA PHE A 467 18.07 3.33 31.25
C PHE A 467 19.47 3.00 31.81
N HIS A 468 19.85 3.63 32.93
CA HIS A 468 21.02 3.23 33.71
C HIS A 468 20.69 2.06 34.66
N GLY A 469 20.54 0.86 34.10
CA GLY A 469 20.34 -0.39 34.86
C GLY A 469 20.97 -1.60 34.16
N LYS A 470 21.87 -2.32 34.85
CA LYS A 470 22.53 -3.52 34.32
C LYS A 470 21.59 -4.74 34.37
N THR A 471 20.86 -5.01 33.29
CA THR A 471 20.13 -6.28 33.10
C THR A 471 20.23 -6.76 31.65
N LYS A 472 20.06 -8.07 31.43
CA LYS A 472 20.28 -8.75 30.14
C LYS A 472 19.34 -8.25 29.04
N PRO A 473 19.74 -8.29 27.76
CA PRO A 473 18.88 -7.91 26.65
C PRO A 473 17.69 -8.88 26.50
N SER A 474 16.49 -8.41 26.81
CA SER A 474 15.26 -9.00 26.26
C SER A 474 15.11 -8.55 24.80
N GLY A 475 14.63 -9.43 23.92
CA GLY A 475 14.68 -9.24 22.48
C GLY A 475 14.12 -7.89 22.00
N ALA A 476 14.91 -7.19 21.17
CA ALA A 476 14.52 -5.91 20.60
C ALA A 476 13.36 -6.10 19.61
N GLN A 477 12.20 -5.52 19.93
CA GLN A 477 11.09 -5.42 18.97
C GLN A 477 11.47 -4.41 17.89
N LYS A 478 11.81 -4.89 16.68
CA LYS A 478 11.92 -4.03 15.50
C LYS A 478 10.57 -3.31 15.30
N PRO A 479 10.52 -1.98 15.18
CA PRO A 479 9.28 -1.26 14.91
C PRO A 479 8.86 -1.41 13.44
N SER A 480 8.39 -2.61 13.08
CA SER A 480 7.76 -2.88 11.79
C SER A 480 6.34 -2.32 11.78
N ILE A 481 6.00 -1.49 10.79
CA ILE A 481 4.61 -1.09 10.53
C ILE A 481 3.84 -2.34 10.08
N GLN A 482 2.92 -2.82 10.93
CA GLN A 482 2.20 -4.06 10.66
C GLN A 482 1.07 -3.82 9.65
N LEU A 483 1.18 -4.42 8.46
CA LEU A 483 0.01 -4.62 7.60
C LEU A 483 -0.91 -5.68 8.25
N PRO A 484 -2.24 -5.45 8.32
CA PRO A 484 -3.16 -6.38 8.95
C PRO A 484 -3.51 -7.54 8.02
N LEU A 485 -2.76 -8.63 8.10
CA LEU A 485 -3.12 -9.91 7.47
C LEU A 485 -3.96 -10.79 8.40
N GLY A 486 -4.89 -11.55 7.80
CA GLY A 486 -5.28 -12.91 8.19
C GLY A 486 -5.77 -13.17 9.62
N SER A 487 -7.07 -13.46 9.77
CA SER A 487 -7.56 -14.20 10.94
C SER A 487 -7.11 -15.66 10.85
N ASP A 488 -6.38 -16.15 11.85
CA ASP A 488 -6.00 -17.57 11.94
C ASP A 488 -6.09 -18.12 13.37
N SER A 489 -6.50 -19.38 13.51
CA SER A 489 -7.34 -19.85 14.63
C SER A 489 -6.63 -20.68 15.71
N SER A 490 -5.32 -20.54 15.89
CA SER A 490 -4.49 -21.46 16.70
C SER A 490 -4.18 -21.04 18.16
N LYS A 491 -4.92 -20.09 18.75
CA LYS A 491 -4.49 -19.40 20.01
C LYS A 491 -5.10 -19.89 21.33
N ASP A 492 -6.02 -20.86 21.34
CA ASP A 492 -6.78 -21.19 22.56
C ASP A 492 -5.99 -21.91 23.67
N TRP A 493 -4.98 -22.72 23.35
CA TRP A 493 -4.18 -23.39 24.40
C TRP A 493 -3.48 -22.39 25.34
N ARG A 494 -3.09 -21.21 24.83
CA ARG A 494 -2.46 -20.16 25.63
C ARG A 494 -3.43 -19.54 26.65
N ARG A 495 -4.69 -19.35 26.26
CA ARG A 495 -5.76 -18.85 27.16
C ARG A 495 -5.98 -19.81 28.33
N ILE A 496 -6.09 -21.11 28.04
CA ILE A 496 -6.29 -22.17 29.04
C ILE A 496 -5.11 -22.25 30.02
N VAL A 497 -3.87 -22.04 29.54
CA VAL A 497 -2.68 -21.95 30.39
C VAL A 497 -2.70 -20.69 31.26
N ASP A 498 -3.00 -19.52 30.70
CA ASP A 498 -3.09 -18.25 31.45
C ASP A 498 -4.15 -18.29 32.56
N GLU A 499 -5.29 -18.96 32.34
CA GLU A 499 -6.33 -19.13 33.36
C GLU A 499 -5.92 -20.10 34.47
N ARG A 500 -5.20 -21.19 34.15
CA ARG A 500 -4.58 -22.08 35.14
C ARG A 500 -3.51 -21.36 35.98
N ILE A 501 -2.74 -20.46 35.38
CA ILE A 501 -1.74 -19.63 36.08
C ILE A 501 -2.43 -18.62 37.00
N LYS A 502 -3.46 -17.90 36.51
CA LYS A 502 -4.23 -16.93 37.31
C LYS A 502 -4.92 -17.59 38.51
N SER A 503 -5.59 -18.73 38.31
CA SER A 503 -6.36 -19.42 39.36
C SER A 503 -5.49 -20.05 40.46
N LYS A 504 -4.21 -20.36 40.20
CA LYS A 504 -3.28 -20.92 41.20
C LYS A 504 -2.34 -19.90 41.85
N THR A 505 -2.26 -18.66 41.36
CA THR A 505 -1.28 -17.66 41.86
C THR A 505 -1.89 -16.76 42.94
N ARG A 506 -1.67 -17.11 44.23
CA ARG A 506 -2.07 -16.27 45.38
C ARG A 506 -1.17 -15.01 45.44
N ARG A 507 -1.73 -13.84 45.17
CA ARG A 507 -0.98 -12.57 45.11
C ARG A 507 -0.97 -11.85 46.45
N PHE A 508 0.23 -11.53 46.95
CA PHE A 508 0.43 -10.52 47.98
C PHE A 508 0.52 -9.14 47.32
N ASN A 509 -0.18 -8.14 47.88
CA ASN A 509 -0.14 -6.75 47.37
C ASN A 509 1.10 -6.01 47.89
N THR A 510 2.28 -6.37 47.37
CA THR A 510 3.43 -5.47 47.42
C THR A 510 3.15 -4.30 46.48
N GLY A 511 3.05 -3.08 47.02
CA GLY A 511 2.75 -1.89 46.24
C GLY A 511 3.76 -1.70 45.11
N ARG A 512 3.28 -1.47 43.88
CA ARG A 512 4.16 -1.11 42.76
C ARG A 512 4.80 0.25 43.07
N SER A 513 6.08 0.25 43.42
CA SER A 513 6.93 1.43 43.28
C SER A 513 6.89 1.84 41.81
N HIS A 514 6.16 2.92 41.51
CA HIS A 514 6.07 3.43 40.15
C HIS A 514 7.41 4.08 39.83
N VAL A 515 8.32 3.32 39.21
CA VAL A 515 9.60 3.85 38.74
C VAL A 515 9.27 4.84 37.62
N GLU A 516 9.30 6.12 37.96
CA GLU A 516 9.12 7.18 36.97
C GLU A 516 10.21 7.07 35.92
N LEU A 517 9.80 6.99 34.65
CA LEU A 517 10.71 7.07 33.53
C LEU A 517 11.34 8.46 33.57
N ALA A 518 12.65 8.52 33.87
CA ALA A 518 13.39 9.77 33.92
C ALA A 518 13.16 10.56 32.62
N SER A 519 12.69 11.80 32.75
CA SER A 519 12.32 12.67 31.63
C SER A 519 13.55 13.23 30.92
N CYS A 520 14.33 12.36 30.30
CA CYS A 520 15.52 12.73 29.54
C CYS A 520 15.11 13.49 28.26
N PRO A 521 15.77 14.60 27.91
CA PRO A 521 15.56 15.26 26.63
C PRO A 521 16.04 14.34 25.49
N ASN A 522 15.24 14.26 24.43
CA ASN A 522 15.60 13.54 23.20
C ASN A 522 16.90 14.13 22.61
N GLN A 523 17.98 13.35 22.57
CA GLN A 523 19.30 13.79 22.12
C GLN A 523 19.41 13.86 20.59
N PHE A 524 18.49 13.22 19.87
CA PHE A 524 18.36 13.36 18.41
C PHE A 524 17.84 14.75 18.01
N ASN A 525 17.12 15.45 18.90
CA ASN A 525 16.43 16.71 18.56
C ASN A 525 17.35 17.80 17.99
N SER A 526 18.60 17.90 18.45
CA SER A 526 19.57 18.91 18.01
C SER A 526 20.37 18.49 16.77
N VAL A 527 20.27 17.23 16.34
CA VAL A 527 21.08 16.66 15.24
C VAL A 527 20.27 16.12 14.06
N ALA A 528 18.95 15.95 14.21
CA ALA A 528 18.06 15.36 13.19
C ALA A 528 18.24 15.95 11.77
N GLY A 529 18.47 17.27 11.66
CA GLY A 529 18.72 17.92 10.37
C GLY A 529 19.96 17.41 9.63
N TYR A 530 21.03 17.00 10.34
CA TYR A 530 22.24 16.43 9.74
C TYR A 530 22.06 14.99 9.26
N PHE A 531 21.05 14.27 9.76
CA PHE A 531 20.68 12.94 9.28
C PHE A 531 19.72 13.02 8.09
N PHE A 532 18.81 13.99 8.11
CA PHE A 532 17.70 14.09 7.15
C PHE A 532 18.03 14.89 5.89
N PHE A 533 18.49 16.14 6.02
CA PHE A 533 18.61 17.01 4.85
C PHE A 533 19.68 16.56 3.84
N PRO A 534 20.87 16.06 4.24
CA PRO A 534 21.84 15.53 3.28
C PRO A 534 21.34 14.30 2.51
N LEU A 535 20.46 13.49 3.11
CA LEU A 535 19.85 12.34 2.43
C LEU A 535 18.84 12.76 1.35
N ILE A 536 18.13 13.88 1.53
CA ILE A 536 17.05 14.32 0.62
C ILE A 536 17.52 15.34 -0.44
N GLN A 537 18.80 15.72 -0.46
CA GLN A 537 19.30 16.83 -1.29
C GLN A 537 19.69 16.42 -2.74
N HIS A 538 19.94 15.13 -3.01
CA HIS A 538 20.57 14.66 -4.25
C HIS A 538 19.89 13.42 -4.87
N PHE A 539 18.65 13.13 -4.49
CA PHE A 539 17.89 11.99 -5.01
C PHE A 539 17.58 12.10 -6.51
N ASP A 540 17.62 13.32 -7.04
CA ASP A 540 17.30 13.74 -8.41
C ASP A 540 18.50 13.65 -9.38
N ARG A 541 19.65 13.20 -8.89
CA ARG A 541 20.92 13.20 -9.64
C ARG A 541 21.32 11.77 -10.01
N PRO A 542 21.02 11.30 -11.23
CA PRO A 542 21.50 10.01 -11.69
C PRO A 542 23.04 10.03 -11.76
N LEU A 543 23.67 9.07 -11.09
CA LEU A 543 25.09 8.77 -11.23
C LEU A 543 25.22 7.58 -12.18
N THR A 544 26.35 7.48 -12.89
CA THR A 544 26.58 6.46 -13.94
C THR A 544 26.46 5.00 -13.46
N THR A 545 26.45 4.77 -12.15
CA THR A 545 26.33 3.46 -11.49
C THR A 545 25.39 3.50 -10.26
N PHE A 546 24.54 4.53 -10.14
CA PHE A 546 23.55 4.64 -9.08
C PHE A 546 22.42 5.61 -9.50
N ASP A 547 21.23 5.09 -9.81
CA ASP A 547 20.06 5.86 -10.24
C ASP A 547 18.82 5.50 -9.40
N LEU A 548 18.56 6.34 -8.40
CA LEU A 548 17.45 6.22 -7.47
C LEU A 548 16.07 6.41 -8.12
N LEU A 549 15.97 6.95 -9.34
CA LEU A 549 14.69 7.19 -10.02
C LEU A 549 14.43 6.21 -11.17
N GLY A 550 15.25 5.17 -11.30
CA GLY A 550 15.12 4.08 -12.25
C GLY A 550 15.49 2.73 -11.62
N GLU A 551 16.67 2.21 -11.97
CA GLU A 551 17.07 0.84 -11.63
C GLU A 551 17.26 0.60 -10.11
N ASP A 552 17.66 1.61 -9.31
CA ASP A 552 17.89 1.47 -7.87
C ASP A 552 16.65 1.75 -6.99
N HIS A 553 15.45 1.56 -7.53
CA HIS A 553 14.16 1.78 -6.87
C HIS A 553 14.02 1.08 -5.49
N LEU A 554 14.65 -0.09 -5.29
CA LEU A 554 14.71 -0.73 -3.97
C LEU A 554 15.43 0.13 -2.92
N VAL A 555 16.50 0.82 -3.31
CA VAL A 555 17.24 1.76 -2.45
C VAL A 555 16.43 3.03 -2.23
N LEU A 556 15.70 3.51 -3.24
CA LEU A 556 14.75 4.62 -3.09
C LEU A 556 13.66 4.28 -2.06
N GLY A 557 13.05 3.10 -2.13
CA GLY A 557 12.06 2.64 -1.15
C GLY A 557 12.62 2.61 0.28
N ARG A 558 13.87 2.14 0.46
CA ARG A 558 14.56 2.19 1.76
C ARG A 558 14.86 3.62 2.21
N LEU A 559 15.23 4.51 1.29
CA LEU A 559 15.50 5.93 1.55
C LEU A 559 14.22 6.67 2.01
N VAL A 560 13.10 6.50 1.31
CA VAL A 560 11.78 7.03 1.69
C VAL A 560 11.39 6.55 3.09
N HIS A 561 11.50 5.24 3.36
CA HIS A 561 11.20 4.66 4.66
C HIS A 561 12.12 5.19 5.77
N THR A 562 13.40 5.38 5.48
CA THR A 562 14.40 5.95 6.39
C THR A 562 14.08 7.40 6.74
N LEU A 563 13.80 8.24 5.73
CA LEU A 563 13.41 9.65 5.93
C LEU A 563 12.12 9.76 6.78
N ALA A 564 11.14 8.89 6.55
CA ALA A 564 9.92 8.82 7.35
C ALA A 564 10.20 8.45 8.83
N ILE A 565 11.08 7.48 9.10
CA ILE A 565 11.49 7.14 10.47
C ILE A 565 12.26 8.30 11.13
N LEU A 566 13.22 8.92 10.43
CA LEU A 566 13.98 10.05 10.95
C LEU A 566 13.05 11.24 11.28
N MET A 567 12.02 11.49 10.47
CA MET A 567 10.99 12.49 10.78
C MET A 567 10.13 12.09 11.99
N TYR A 568 9.74 10.82 12.12
CA TYR A 568 8.98 10.32 13.27
C TYR A 568 9.75 10.47 14.60
N LEU A 569 11.04 10.13 14.61
CA LEU A 569 11.91 10.30 15.78
C LEU A 569 12.24 11.77 16.10
N ALA A 570 11.97 12.67 15.15
CA ALA A 570 12.13 14.13 15.25
C ALA A 570 10.81 14.89 15.43
N VAL A 571 9.68 14.23 15.72
CA VAL A 571 8.34 14.87 15.83
C VAL A 571 8.31 16.08 16.77
N ASN A 572 9.11 16.07 17.85
CA ASN A 572 9.18 17.15 18.83
C ASN A 572 10.35 18.13 18.57
N THR A 573 10.77 18.32 17.31
CA THR A 573 11.85 19.24 16.92
C THR A 573 11.35 20.48 16.21
N VAL A 574 12.10 21.58 16.33
CA VAL A 574 11.87 22.79 15.52
C VAL A 574 12.10 22.51 14.01
N ALA A 575 12.93 21.51 13.68
CA ALA A 575 13.22 21.11 12.31
C ALA A 575 12.06 20.33 11.63
N VAL A 576 11.12 19.75 12.39
CA VAL A 576 10.10 18.83 11.84
C VAL A 576 9.24 19.46 10.74
N THR A 577 8.99 20.76 10.81
CA THR A 577 8.19 21.50 9.81
C THR A 577 8.93 21.62 8.48
N ALA A 578 10.24 21.89 8.52
CA ALA A 578 11.10 21.92 7.32
C ALA A 578 11.36 20.50 6.77
N MET A 579 11.56 19.52 7.65
CA MET A 579 11.69 18.10 7.26
C MET A 579 10.41 17.59 6.58
N GLY A 580 9.25 17.86 7.17
CA GLY A 580 7.95 17.47 6.61
C GLY A 580 7.63 18.18 5.29
N LYS A 581 8.00 19.46 5.15
CA LYS A 581 7.88 20.16 3.85
C LYS A 581 8.75 19.47 2.78
N ALA A 582 10.04 19.25 3.06
CA ALA A 582 10.95 18.61 2.12
C ALA A 582 10.54 17.17 1.79
N LEU A 583 10.00 16.41 2.76
CA LEU A 583 9.46 15.07 2.53
C LEU A 583 8.25 15.08 1.59
N LEU A 584 7.36 16.07 1.73
CA LEU A 584 6.22 16.23 0.84
C LEU A 584 6.64 16.65 -0.58
N GLU A 585 7.63 17.53 -0.72
CA GLU A 585 8.18 17.91 -2.03
C GLU A 585 8.87 16.72 -2.73
N PHE A 586 9.63 15.91 -1.98
CA PHE A 586 10.24 14.67 -2.46
C PHE A 586 9.20 13.61 -2.87
N VAL A 587 8.25 13.25 -1.99
CA VAL A 587 7.20 12.27 -2.31
C VAL A 587 6.30 12.74 -3.45
N TRP A 588 6.09 14.06 -3.61
CA TRP A 588 5.37 14.61 -4.75
C TRP A 588 6.13 14.48 -6.08
N ALA A 589 7.46 14.48 -6.07
CA ALA A 589 8.26 14.14 -7.25
C ALA A 589 8.11 12.65 -7.63
N LEU A 590 8.05 11.76 -6.64
CA LEU A 590 7.92 10.31 -6.82
C LEU A 590 6.53 9.83 -7.25
N ARG A 591 5.50 10.69 -7.29
CA ARG A 591 4.08 10.33 -7.56
C ARG A 591 3.77 9.60 -8.88
N PHE A 592 4.75 9.49 -9.78
CA PHE A 592 4.68 8.80 -11.08
C PHE A 592 5.84 7.80 -11.27
N HIS A 593 6.54 7.44 -10.19
CA HIS A 593 7.57 6.39 -10.22
C HIS A 593 6.92 5.04 -10.52
N THR A 594 7.62 4.12 -11.20
CA THR A 594 7.04 2.87 -11.73
C THR A 594 6.37 1.99 -10.67
N ASP A 595 6.89 2.02 -9.46
CA ASP A 595 6.51 1.13 -8.35
C ASP A 595 5.59 1.81 -7.30
N SER A 596 4.78 2.80 -7.71
CA SER A 596 3.96 3.67 -6.82
C SER A 596 2.61 3.08 -6.40
#